data_AF-A0A9P4QC57-F1
#
_entry.id   AF-A0A9P4QC57-F1
#
_cell.length_a   1.000
_cell.length_b   1.000
_cell.length_c   1.000
_cell.angle_alpha   90.00
_cell.angle_beta   90.00
_cell.angle_gamma   90.00
#
_symmetry.space_group_name_H-M   'P 1'
#
loop_
_entity.id
_entity.type
_entity.pdbx_description
1 polymer ?
#
loop_
_entity_poly.entity_id
_entity_poly.type
_entity_poly.pdbx_seq_one_letter_code
_entity_poly.pdbx_strand_id
1 'polypeptide(L)'
;MLWIDSVCINQRNNVEKSLQVSFMGDIYAKARSVLACVGPHANDSKYLVKKALEVANLEYGCTHQDDFMCQDCRSPLENWVMSLGIQKLTRLCESCETFGKRQYWTRVWIIQEVVKATSLQILCGNDLLPWTSFYNLEDFL
;
A
#
# COMPACT_ATOMS: atom_id res chain seq x y z
N MET A 1 -17.55 5.72 -12.13
CA MET A 1 -17.76 6.63 -10.99
C MET A 1 -16.44 6.71 -10.23
N LEU A 2 -15.94 7.92 -9.98
CA LEU A 2 -14.74 8.18 -9.18
C LEU A 2 -15.17 8.88 -7.91
N TRP A 3 -14.67 8.45 -6.76
CA TRP A 3 -14.94 9.06 -5.47
C TRP A 3 -13.62 9.44 -4.80
N ILE A 4 -13.52 10.68 -4.35
CA ILE A 4 -12.35 11.23 -3.68
C ILE A 4 -12.86 11.99 -2.46
N ASP A 5 -12.50 11.55 -1.26
CA ASP A 5 -13.03 12.08 0.00
C ASP A 5 -12.97 13.62 0.10
N SER A 6 -11.84 14.20 -0.28
CA SER A 6 -11.58 15.64 -0.24
C SER A 6 -12.40 16.45 -1.25
N VAL A 7 -12.93 15.82 -2.29
CA VAL A 7 -13.73 16.46 -3.35
C VAL A 7 -15.22 16.18 -3.16
N CYS A 8 -15.57 14.94 -2.80
CA CYS A 8 -16.94 14.46 -2.70
C CYS A 8 -17.61 14.81 -1.36
N ILE A 9 -16.84 15.12 -0.31
CA ILE A 9 -17.36 15.51 1.01
C ILE A 9 -17.19 17.00 1.20
N ASN A 10 -18.26 17.70 1.56
CA ASN A 10 -18.17 19.10 1.98
C ASN A 10 -17.46 19.21 3.34
N GLN A 11 -16.18 19.53 3.30
CA GLN A 11 -15.35 19.65 4.51
C GLN A 11 -15.79 20.78 5.45
N ARG A 12 -16.65 21.71 4.99
CA ARG A 12 -17.16 22.84 5.79
C ARG A 12 -18.48 22.53 6.49
N ASN A 13 -19.15 21.43 6.15
CA ASN A 13 -20.41 21.02 6.76
C ASN A 13 -20.18 19.76 7.61
N ASN A 14 -20.04 19.95 8.93
CA ASN A 14 -19.78 18.84 9.86
C ASN A 14 -20.91 17.80 9.91
N VAL A 15 -22.16 18.19 9.64
CA VAL A 15 -23.31 17.27 9.64
C VAL A 15 -23.22 16.32 8.44
N GLU A 16 -23.06 16.88 7.25
CA GLU A 16 -22.87 16.09 6.02
C GLU A 16 -21.59 15.27 6.11
N LYS A 17 -20.48 15.86 6.57
CA LYS A 17 -19.20 15.16 6.71
C LYS A 17 -19.34 13.93 7.60
N SER A 18 -19.99 14.06 8.75
CA SER A 18 -20.21 12.92 9.66
C SER A 18 -21.05 11.83 9.00
N LEU A 19 -22.08 12.21 8.25
CA LEU A 19 -22.90 11.28 7.49
C LEU A 19 -22.10 10.58 6.37
N GLN A 20 -21.32 11.32 5.58
CA GLN A 20 -20.48 10.78 4.51
C GLN A 20 -19.38 9.86 5.05
N VAL A 21 -18.76 10.24 6.17
CA VAL A 21 -17.77 9.40 6.87
C VAL A 21 -18.37 8.07 7.29
N SER A 22 -19.65 8.05 7.72
CA SER A 22 -20.34 6.80 8.03
C SER A 22 -20.54 5.88 6.82
N PHE A 23 -20.54 6.43 5.60
CA PHE A 23 -20.65 5.67 4.35
C PHE A 23 -19.30 5.26 3.74
N MET A 24 -18.18 5.81 4.20
CA MET A 24 -16.86 5.54 3.60
C MET A 24 -16.53 4.05 3.55
N GLY A 25 -16.84 3.30 4.61
CA GLY A 25 -16.62 1.86 4.65
C GLY A 25 -17.35 1.11 3.53
N ASP A 26 -18.61 1.47 3.26
CA ASP A 26 -19.40 0.88 2.17
C ASP A 26 -18.89 1.31 0.79
N ILE A 27 -18.44 2.56 0.66
CA ILE A 27 -17.89 3.07 -0.59
C ILE A 27 -16.62 2.30 -0.97
N TYR A 28 -15.68 2.15 -0.03
CA TYR A 28 -14.45 1.40 -0.27
C TYR A 28 -14.71 -0.09 -0.46
N ALA A 29 -15.65 -0.69 0.29
CA ALA A 29 -16.03 -2.09 0.14
C ALA A 29 -16.68 -2.41 -1.21
N LYS A 30 -17.42 -1.45 -1.79
CA LYS A 30 -18.08 -1.61 -3.11
C LYS A 30 -17.23 -1.11 -4.27
N ALA A 31 -16.07 -0.51 -4.00
CA ALA A 31 -15.19 0.00 -5.03
C ALA A 31 -14.50 -1.16 -5.76
N ARG A 32 -14.47 -1.10 -7.09
CA ARG A 32 -13.69 -2.04 -7.90
C ARG A 32 -12.21 -1.98 -7.58
N SER A 33 -11.70 -0.78 -7.30
CA SER A 33 -10.31 -0.53 -6.93
C SER A 33 -10.23 0.75 -6.11
N VAL A 34 -9.30 0.76 -5.15
CA VAL A 34 -8.99 1.89 -4.28
C VAL A 34 -7.54 2.29 -4.52
N LEU A 35 -7.31 3.61 -4.62
CA LEU A 35 -5.98 4.18 -4.80
C LEU A 35 -5.54 4.91 -3.54
N ALA A 36 -4.48 4.41 -2.93
CA ALA A 36 -3.77 5.04 -1.83
C ALA A 36 -2.81 6.11 -2.38
N CYS A 37 -3.28 7.36 -2.48
CA CYS A 37 -2.52 8.47 -3.04
C CYS A 37 -1.51 9.03 -2.03
N VAL A 38 -0.26 8.55 -2.09
CA VAL A 38 0.81 8.93 -1.14
C VAL A 38 1.60 10.17 -1.57
N GLY A 39 1.18 10.83 -2.65
CA GLY A 39 1.83 12.02 -3.19
C GLY A 39 2.98 11.72 -4.16
N PRO A 40 3.75 12.74 -4.57
CA PRO A 40 4.82 12.61 -5.57
C PRO A 40 5.98 11.73 -5.08
N HIS A 41 6.88 11.39 -5.99
CA HIS A 41 8.13 10.75 -5.60
C HIS A 41 9.03 11.72 -4.83
N ALA A 42 9.52 11.25 -3.69
CA ALA A 42 10.54 11.87 -2.85
C ALA A 42 11.29 10.75 -2.10
N ASN A 43 12.46 11.09 -1.51
CA ASN A 43 13.19 10.24 -0.57
C ASN A 43 13.35 8.79 -1.06
N ASP A 44 13.88 8.60 -2.27
CA ASP A 44 14.11 7.29 -2.88
C ASP A 44 12.88 6.39 -3.07
N SER A 45 11.67 6.94 -2.97
CA SER A 45 10.44 6.19 -3.31
C SER A 45 10.44 5.58 -4.71
N LYS A 46 11.15 6.13 -5.70
CA LYS A 46 11.30 5.46 -7.01
C LYS A 46 12.05 4.13 -6.90
N TYR A 47 13.07 4.08 -6.05
CA TYR A 47 13.81 2.85 -5.78
C TYR A 47 12.93 1.85 -5.03
N LEU A 48 12.22 2.31 -3.99
CA LEU A 48 11.24 1.48 -3.26
C LEU A 48 10.19 0.89 -4.19
N VAL A 49 9.55 1.72 -5.02
CA VAL A 49 8.49 1.29 -5.95
C VAL A 49 9.02 0.25 -6.94
N LYS A 50 10.21 0.49 -7.52
CA LYS A 50 10.85 -0.49 -8.39
C LYS A 50 11.07 -1.83 -7.67
N LYS A 51 11.53 -1.79 -6.42
CA LYS A 51 11.78 -3.00 -5.62
C LYS A 51 10.50 -3.72 -5.22
N ALA A 52 9.45 -2.99 -4.86
CA ALA A 52 8.14 -3.56 -4.61
C ALA A 52 7.57 -4.25 -5.86
N LEU A 53 7.76 -3.68 -7.05
CA LEU A 53 7.35 -4.32 -8.30
C LEU A 53 8.18 -5.56 -8.64
N GLU A 54 9.47 -5.61 -8.29
CA GLU A 54 10.26 -6.85 -8.37
C GLU A 54 9.67 -7.94 -7.46
N VAL A 55 9.29 -7.59 -6.22
CA VAL A 55 8.61 -8.49 -5.28
C VAL A 55 7.24 -8.95 -5.80
N ALA A 56 6.47 -8.06 -6.43
CA ALA A 56 5.17 -8.39 -7.02
C ALA A 56 5.25 -9.46 -8.12
N ASN A 57 6.41 -9.58 -8.78
CA ASN A 57 6.66 -10.55 -9.83
C ASN A 57 7.36 -11.82 -9.34
N LEU A 58 7.60 -11.95 -8.02
CA LEU A 58 8.11 -13.21 -7.47
C LEU A 58 7.02 -14.27 -7.64
N GLU A 59 7.38 -15.37 -8.31
CA GLU A 59 6.52 -16.53 -8.42
C GLU A 59 6.43 -17.21 -7.05
N TYR A 60 5.31 -17.03 -6.37
CA TYR A 60 4.98 -17.82 -5.19
C TYR A 60 4.49 -19.18 -5.68
N GLY A 61 5.27 -20.24 -5.44
CA GLY A 61 4.94 -21.60 -5.86
C GLY A 61 3.70 -22.22 -5.18
N CYS A 62 2.93 -21.46 -4.41
CA CYS A 62 1.78 -21.92 -3.65
C CYS A 62 0.49 -21.23 -4.12
N THR A 63 -0.55 -22.03 -4.41
CA THR A 63 -1.88 -21.56 -4.86
C THR A 63 -2.86 -21.27 -3.73
N HIS A 64 -2.39 -21.29 -2.47
CA HIS A 64 -3.26 -21.15 -1.31
C HIS A 64 -3.60 -19.68 -1.06
N GLN A 65 -4.84 -19.29 -1.38
CA GLN A 65 -5.33 -17.91 -1.23
C GLN A 65 -5.65 -17.50 0.21
N ASP A 66 -5.76 -18.44 1.15
CA ASP A 66 -6.35 -18.17 2.48
C ASP A 66 -5.52 -18.66 3.68
N ASP A 67 -4.25 -19.02 3.51
CA ASP A 67 -3.42 -19.47 4.65
C ASP A 67 -2.31 -18.47 4.96
N PHE A 68 -2.55 -17.64 5.98
CA PHE A 68 -1.69 -16.51 6.39
C PHE A 68 -0.33 -16.95 6.97
N MET A 69 -0.04 -18.27 7.00
CA MET A 69 1.17 -18.83 7.63
C MET A 69 1.85 -19.96 6.82
N CYS A 70 1.68 -20.01 5.50
CA CYS A 70 2.46 -20.98 4.71
C CYS A 70 3.96 -20.62 4.75
N GLN A 71 4.75 -21.48 5.41
CA GLN A 71 6.18 -21.27 5.62
C GLN A 71 6.98 -21.41 4.30
N ASP A 72 6.43 -22.13 3.31
CA ASP A 72 7.06 -22.34 2.00
C ASP A 72 7.00 -21.09 1.10
N CYS A 73 6.01 -20.19 1.26
CA CYS A 73 5.89 -18.97 0.46
C CYS A 73 6.73 -17.78 0.96
N ARG A 74 7.39 -17.88 2.13
CA ARG A 74 8.43 -16.90 2.53
C ARG A 74 9.74 -17.12 1.77
N SER A 75 9.98 -18.33 1.26
CA SER A 75 11.24 -18.69 0.60
C SER A 75 11.61 -17.79 -0.60
N PRO A 76 10.70 -17.35 -1.49
CA PRO A 76 11.10 -16.50 -2.62
C PRO A 76 11.46 -15.08 -2.20
N LEU A 77 10.71 -14.50 -1.24
CA LEU A 77 10.99 -13.16 -0.72
C LEU A 77 12.29 -13.16 0.10
N GLU A 78 12.47 -14.13 0.99
CA GLU A 78 13.71 -14.32 1.75
C GLU A 78 14.91 -14.46 0.82
N ASN A 79 14.83 -15.33 -0.19
CA ASN A 79 15.90 -15.50 -1.16
C ASN A 79 16.16 -14.22 -1.95
N TRP A 80 15.12 -13.50 -2.35
CA TRP A 80 15.26 -12.23 -3.05
C TRP A 80 15.94 -11.18 -2.15
N VAL A 81 15.54 -11.05 -0.88
CA VAL A 81 16.18 -10.12 0.06
C VAL A 81 17.62 -10.50 0.32
N MET A 82 17.91 -11.79 0.52
CA MET A 82 19.28 -12.28 0.73
C MET A 82 20.15 -12.12 -0.52
N SER A 83 19.55 -12.05 -1.71
CA SER A 83 20.26 -11.70 -2.95
C SER A 83 20.62 -10.21 -3.04
N LEU A 84 19.96 -9.36 -2.25
CA LEU A 84 20.33 -7.95 -2.15
C LEU A 84 21.63 -7.84 -1.35
N GLY A 85 22.69 -7.34 -1.99
CA GLY A 85 23.89 -6.92 -1.26
C GLY A 85 23.55 -5.85 -0.21
N ILE A 86 24.29 -5.82 0.90
CA ILE A 86 24.03 -4.98 2.09
C ILE A 86 23.66 -3.54 1.76
N GLN A 87 24.36 -2.90 0.81
CA GLN A 87 24.10 -1.50 0.42
C GLN A 87 22.69 -1.30 -0.17
N LYS A 88 22.20 -2.25 -0.98
CA LYS A 88 20.87 -2.20 -1.58
C LYS A 88 19.78 -2.44 -0.54
N LEU A 89 20.07 -3.29 0.45
CA LEU A 89 19.19 -3.58 1.56
C LEU A 89 19.05 -2.37 2.48
N THR A 90 20.17 -1.76 2.90
CA THR A 90 20.16 -0.53 3.71
C THR A 90 19.36 0.58 3.03
N ARG A 91 19.59 0.82 1.74
CA ARG A 91 18.82 1.80 0.96
C ARG A 91 17.33 1.45 0.91
N LEU A 92 16.99 0.17 0.84
CA LEU A 92 15.60 -0.27 0.83
C LEU A 92 14.92 0.03 2.18
N CYS A 93 15.56 -0.33 3.30
CA CYS A 93 15.08 -0.02 4.65
C CYS A 93 14.86 1.49 4.84
N GLU A 94 15.84 2.33 4.49
CA GLU A 94 15.72 3.79 4.57
C GLU A 94 14.58 4.33 3.70
N SER A 95 14.39 3.76 2.51
CA SER A 95 13.29 4.13 1.62
C SER A 95 11.93 3.72 2.19
N CYS A 96 11.80 2.54 2.82
CA CYS A 96 10.58 2.12 3.52
C CYS A 96 10.27 3.06 4.69
N GLU A 97 11.26 3.35 5.54
CA GLU A 97 11.10 4.21 6.72
C GLU A 97 10.62 5.62 6.33
N THR A 98 11.27 6.22 5.34
CA THR A 98 10.87 7.56 4.85
C THR A 98 9.53 7.56 4.13
N PHE A 99 9.16 6.45 3.48
CA PHE A 99 7.86 6.29 2.85
C PHE A 99 6.73 6.15 3.87
N GLY A 100 6.92 5.39 4.96
CA GLY A 100 5.98 5.24 6.06
C GLY A 100 5.75 6.53 6.87
N LYS A 101 6.67 7.50 6.78
CA LYS A 101 6.54 8.84 7.40
C LYS A 101 5.71 9.84 6.59
N ARG A 102 5.20 9.47 5.41
CA ARG A 102 4.39 10.37 4.56
C ARG A 102 3.06 10.73 5.22
N GLN A 103 2.58 11.95 4.94
CA GLN A 103 1.33 12.49 5.48
C GLN A 103 0.10 11.59 5.22
N TYR A 104 0.11 10.81 4.13
CA TYR A 104 -0.98 9.89 3.83
C TYR A 104 -1.22 8.88 4.98
N TRP A 105 -0.15 8.35 5.58
CA TRP A 105 -0.23 7.33 6.63
C TRP A 105 -0.68 7.88 7.99
N THR A 106 -0.70 9.19 8.16
CA THR A 106 -1.16 9.83 9.41
C THR A 106 -2.67 10.10 9.43
N ARG A 107 -3.37 9.82 8.32
CA ARG A 107 -4.81 10.03 8.19
C ARG A 107 -5.57 8.94 8.93
N VAL A 108 -6.44 9.30 9.87
CA VAL A 108 -7.31 8.35 10.62
C VAL A 108 -8.13 7.45 9.68
N TRP A 109 -8.57 7.98 8.53
CA TRP A 109 -9.43 7.26 7.59
C TRP A 109 -8.72 6.23 6.74
N ILE A 110 -7.38 6.14 6.83
CA ILE A 110 -6.59 5.14 6.12
C ILE A 110 -7.04 3.71 6.44
N ILE A 111 -7.53 3.49 7.65
CA ILE A 111 -7.98 2.17 8.09
C ILE A 111 -9.15 1.70 7.23
N GLN A 112 -10.11 2.58 6.92
CA GLN A 112 -11.25 2.23 6.06
C GLN A 112 -10.82 2.04 4.62
N GLU A 113 -9.90 2.91 4.13
CA GLU A 113 -9.30 2.82 2.80
C GLU A 113 -8.62 1.48 2.56
N VAL A 114 -7.81 1.02 3.53
CA VAL A 114 -6.99 -0.18 3.39
C VAL A 114 -7.79 -1.44 3.67
N VAL A 115 -8.50 -1.50 4.79
CA VAL A 115 -9.14 -2.73 5.28
C VAL A 115 -10.36 -3.11 4.44
N LYS A 116 -11.09 -2.13 3.87
CA LYS A 116 -12.31 -2.41 3.11
C LYS A 116 -12.07 -2.60 1.62
N ALA A 117 -10.91 -2.22 1.10
CA ALA A 117 -10.64 -2.33 -0.33
C ALA A 117 -10.56 -3.79 -0.79
N THR A 118 -11.33 -4.14 -1.83
CA THR A 118 -11.20 -5.43 -2.51
C THR A 118 -9.93 -5.50 -3.38
N SER A 119 -9.51 -4.35 -3.91
CA SER A 119 -8.27 -4.19 -4.68
C SER A 119 -7.64 -2.85 -4.34
N LEU A 120 -6.47 -2.87 -3.71
CA LEU A 120 -5.76 -1.67 -3.25
C LEU A 120 -4.43 -1.52 -3.97
N GLN A 121 -4.23 -0.35 -4.58
CA GLN A 121 -2.95 0.05 -5.13
C GLN A 121 -2.48 1.34 -4.46
N ILE A 122 -1.18 1.43 -4.21
CA ILE A 122 -0.54 2.68 -3.81
C ILE A 122 -0.23 3.45 -5.09
N LEU A 123 -0.59 4.73 -5.12
CA LEU A 123 -0.21 5.66 -6.18
C LEU A 123 0.86 6.60 -5.63
N CYS A 124 2.09 6.45 -6.11
CA CYS A 124 3.21 7.33 -5.77
C CYS A 124 3.71 8.03 -7.04
N GLY A 125 3.57 9.34 -7.12
CA GLY A 125 3.80 10.08 -8.37
C GLY A 125 2.89 9.56 -9.47
N ASN A 126 3.49 8.96 -10.50
CA ASN A 126 2.76 8.34 -11.61
C ASN A 126 2.86 6.81 -11.61
N ASP A 127 3.53 6.23 -10.61
CA ASP A 127 3.71 4.79 -10.51
C ASP A 127 2.67 4.18 -9.58
N LEU A 128 2.17 3.00 -9.98
CA LEU A 128 1.26 2.17 -9.20
C LEU A 128 2.02 0.95 -8.68
N LEU A 129 1.85 0.63 -7.40
CA LEU A 129 2.32 -0.62 -6.82
C LEU A 129 1.20 -1.30 -6.02
N PRO A 130 1.10 -2.64 -6.06
CA PRO A 130 0.16 -3.36 -5.20
C PRO A 130 0.48 -3.10 -3.73
N TRP A 131 -0.56 -2.90 -2.91
CA TRP A 131 -0.41 -2.77 -1.46
C TRP A 131 0.33 -3.95 -0.83
N THR A 132 0.00 -5.17 -1.27
CA THR A 132 0.60 -6.42 -0.78
C THR A 132 2.12 -6.45 -0.97
N SER A 133 2.63 -5.92 -2.08
CA SER A 133 4.07 -5.88 -2.35
C SER A 133 4.81 -4.90 -1.44
N PHE A 134 4.19 -3.76 -1.11
CA PHE A 134 4.74 -2.83 -0.13
C PHE A 134 4.68 -3.41 1.28
N TYR A 135 3.53 -3.97 1.68
CA TYR A 135 3.33 -4.59 2.98
C TYR A 135 4.33 -5.74 3.22
N ASN A 136 4.54 -6.62 2.23
CA ASN A 136 5.49 -7.73 2.34
C ASN A 136 6.94 -7.23 2.54
N LEU A 137 7.31 -6.12 1.90
CA LEU A 137 8.64 -5.52 2.10
C LEU A 137 8.77 -4.88 3.48
N GLU A 138 7.74 -4.18 3.95
CA GLU A 138 7.74 -3.56 5.27
C GLU A 138 7.72 -4.60 6.41
N ASP A 139 6.95 -5.68 6.27
CA ASP A 139 6.87 -6.76 7.28
C ASP A 139 8.17 -7.57 7.37
N PHE A 140 8.94 -7.64 6.28
CA PHE A 140 10.19 -8.38 6.23
C PHE A 140 11.40 -7.62 6.81
N LEU A 141 11.44 -6.30 6.64
CA LEU A 141 12.60 -5.45 6.92
C LEU A 141 12.57 -4.85 8.32
#